data_AF-A0A961J684-F1
#
_entry.id   AF-A0A961J684-F1
#
_cell.length_a   1.000
_cell.length_b   1.000
_cell.length_c   1.000
_cell.angle_alpha   90.00
_cell.angle_beta   90.00
_cell.angle_gamma   90.00
#
_symmetry.space_group_name_H-M   'P 1'
#
loop_
_entity.id
_entity.type
_entity.pdbx_description
1 polymer ?
#
loop_
_entity_poly.entity_id
_entity_poly.type
_entity_poly.pdbx_seq_one_letter_code
_entity_poly.pdbx_strand_id
1 'polypeptide(L)'
;MAAKIVDKVNSAVQHPVAMQPQDAELTSHELSRIVDFLRRLRSPFDLKMPGAKQDVYFNITLELVDAHLRLNPIDKSGLISLADVPYSTGNRMITKMIEEGLITQVPRGNGLKTHFLEPSDALLGAFMQYATHVKGHMAKTFGLRKGTEASEYYFGGSYFASQIISPVRGEDISGLSDIKFLLNDDNYFIAMRNMWSDFRNDFGRKSSFDLLRLPDLYANARRTFSELSPRYDVVAINMPWLGEFAERGELAPLEQLLTDAAINPLDFHPSVWGTGNWKGVQYGIPLYCTIEILAARKDLFEARDIAYPKTFDETIAAARAFHDPKNEFYGIAWNGQRGMPIANSFMFFLAACRTTIIDMPLRNQESWSFESFEKLKLQIDTEDALEVIEYMKQLVEVSPPDISTMDWERRIHYFMSGSVSLAYCWTMRAARFEHELSSRVARRVAYLSPPSRRMRRVSAPVGGFLLTIPSYVDPVRQKQIINAIAWMVSPEAMKEHVKNGFPVAPRFSVCADPEALASSPIVSMVDRMARKNELVTWARPPIPEFNLIERTLGEEIHDIVFNGKPAQRGLKDAENRILASIRA
;
A
#
# COMPACT_ATOMS: atom_id res chain seq x y z
N MET A 1 72.89 11.82 22.00
CA MET A 1 72.38 10.98 20.90
C MET A 1 70.97 10.50 21.26
N ALA A 2 70.12 11.50 21.45
CA ALA A 2 68.69 11.48 21.77
C ALA A 2 68.21 12.84 21.23
N ALA A 3 67.05 12.89 20.60
CA ALA A 3 66.57 13.95 19.69
C ALA A 3 66.97 13.77 18.20
N LYS A 4 66.34 12.81 17.51
CA LYS A 4 66.02 12.87 16.06
C LYS A 4 65.26 11.62 15.55
N ILE A 5 64.21 11.16 16.25
CA ILE A 5 63.22 10.21 15.70
C ILE A 5 61.86 10.49 16.35
N VAL A 6 61.25 11.65 16.10
CA VAL A 6 59.85 11.95 16.51
C VAL A 6 59.04 12.66 15.41
N ASP A 7 59.63 13.11 14.29
CA ASP A 7 58.90 13.91 13.28
C ASP A 7 58.54 13.18 11.96
N LYS A 8 58.32 11.86 11.97
CA LYS A 8 57.91 11.15 10.73
C LYS A 8 56.79 10.10 10.85
N VAL A 9 55.96 10.15 11.89
CA VAL A 9 54.79 9.26 12.02
C VAL A 9 53.54 10.02 12.48
N ASN A 10 53.22 11.16 11.88
CA ASN A 10 51.98 11.90 12.19
C ASN A 10 51.29 12.56 10.98
N SER A 11 51.44 12.01 9.78
CA SER A 11 50.76 12.51 8.58
C SER A 11 50.19 11.39 7.71
N ALA A 12 49.29 10.57 8.27
CA ALA A 12 48.42 9.66 7.52
C ALA A 12 47.25 9.17 8.38
N VAL A 13 46.52 10.10 8.99
CA VAL A 13 45.14 9.83 9.43
C VAL A 13 44.26 10.59 8.44
N GLN A 14 43.88 9.91 7.37
CA GLN A 14 42.76 10.37 6.55
C GLN A 14 41.52 10.28 7.44
N HIS A 15 41.08 11.44 7.93
CA HIS A 15 39.72 11.61 8.41
C HIS A 15 38.77 11.09 7.31
N PRO A 16 37.71 10.32 7.65
CA PRO A 16 36.71 9.96 6.67
C PRO A 16 36.15 11.27 6.10
N VAL A 17 36.34 11.46 4.80
CA VAL A 17 35.70 12.53 4.04
C VAL A 17 34.22 12.40 4.33
N ALA A 18 33.66 13.38 5.04
CA ALA A 18 32.22 13.49 5.21
C ALA A 18 31.63 13.47 3.80
N MET A 19 30.92 12.38 3.47
CA MET A 19 30.11 12.36 2.27
C MET A 19 29.18 13.56 2.35
N GLN A 20 29.33 14.49 1.42
CA GLN A 20 28.33 15.54 1.22
C GLN A 20 26.97 14.85 1.03
N PRO A 21 25.90 15.35 1.67
CA PRO A 21 24.58 14.79 1.45
C PRO A 21 24.30 14.90 -0.05
N GLN A 22 24.11 13.75 -0.71
CA GLN A 22 23.48 13.73 -2.02
C GLN A 22 22.15 14.46 -1.87
N ASP A 23 21.95 15.54 -2.62
CA ASP A 23 20.68 16.26 -2.67
C ASP A 23 19.58 15.24 -2.93
N ALA A 24 18.68 15.05 -1.96
CA ALA A 24 17.57 14.13 -2.09
C ALA A 24 16.66 14.62 -3.23
N GLU A 25 16.74 14.00 -4.40
CA GLU A 25 15.86 14.30 -5.53
C GLU A 25 14.40 14.06 -5.13
N LEU A 26 13.55 15.07 -5.36
CA LEU A 26 12.10 14.97 -5.13
C LEU A 26 11.51 13.84 -5.99
N THR A 27 10.73 12.97 -5.36
CA THR A 27 9.99 11.94 -6.11
C THR A 27 8.93 12.59 -7.01
N SER A 28 8.55 11.92 -8.11
CA SER A 28 7.48 12.41 -9.01
C SER A 28 6.16 12.65 -8.27
N HIS A 29 5.90 11.89 -7.21
CA HIS A 29 4.75 12.05 -6.34
C HIS A 29 4.83 13.32 -5.46
N GLU A 30 5.99 13.59 -4.85
CA GLU A 30 6.20 14.84 -4.11
C GLU A 30 6.06 16.07 -5.03
N LEU A 31 6.58 15.99 -6.26
CA LEU A 31 6.43 17.05 -7.25
C LEU A 31 4.97 17.32 -7.62
N SER A 32 4.17 16.27 -7.86
CA SER A 32 2.74 16.43 -8.18
C SER A 32 1.97 17.06 -7.01
N ARG A 33 2.28 16.70 -5.76
CA ARG A 33 1.65 17.33 -4.58
C ARG A 33 2.08 18.78 -4.38
N ILE A 34 3.32 19.12 -4.71
CA ILE A 34 3.77 20.50 -4.72
C ILE A 34 3.00 21.30 -5.77
N VAL A 35 2.78 20.75 -6.97
CA VAL A 35 1.93 21.38 -7.99
C VAL A 35 0.52 21.64 -7.46
N ASP A 36 -0.13 20.64 -6.87
CA ASP A 36 -1.47 20.78 -6.30
C ASP A 36 -1.53 21.80 -5.17
N PHE A 37 -0.51 21.83 -4.30
CA PHE A 37 -0.41 22.82 -3.23
C PHE A 37 -0.25 24.23 -3.77
N LEU A 38 0.62 24.42 -4.76
CA LEU A 38 0.83 25.71 -5.41
C LEU A 38 -0.46 26.23 -6.05
N ARG A 39 -1.21 25.34 -6.72
CA ARG A 39 -2.53 25.64 -7.29
C ARG A 39 -3.52 26.09 -6.21
N ARG A 40 -3.61 25.34 -5.11
CA ARG A 40 -4.51 25.64 -3.97
C ARG A 40 -4.09 26.87 -3.16
N LEU A 41 -2.79 27.17 -3.09
CA LEU A 41 -2.27 28.35 -2.42
C LEU A 41 -2.59 29.62 -3.22
N ARG A 42 -2.45 29.55 -4.55
CA ARG A 42 -2.66 30.70 -5.43
C ARG A 42 -4.14 31.03 -5.65
N SER A 43 -5.01 30.03 -5.75
CA SER A 43 -6.43 30.23 -6.06
C SER A 43 -7.15 31.22 -5.10
N PRO A 44 -7.00 31.15 -3.77
CA PRO A 44 -7.60 32.12 -2.86
C PRO A 44 -7.06 33.55 -3.06
N PHE A 45 -5.78 33.71 -3.39
CA PHE A 45 -5.20 35.01 -3.66
C PHE A 45 -5.85 35.66 -4.89
N ASP A 46 -5.95 34.89 -5.99
CA ASP A 46 -6.55 35.38 -7.23
C ASP A 46 -8.05 35.70 -7.08
N LEU A 47 -8.78 34.95 -6.24
CA LEU A 47 -10.21 35.14 -6.02
C LEU A 47 -10.57 36.23 -4.99
N LYS A 48 -9.72 36.45 -3.99
CA LYS A 48 -10.07 37.29 -2.82
C LYS A 48 -9.34 38.63 -2.77
N MET A 49 -8.23 38.79 -3.48
CA MET A 49 -7.45 40.04 -3.43
C MET A 49 -7.91 41.03 -4.51
N PRO A 50 -8.36 42.24 -4.15
CA PRO A 50 -8.72 43.27 -5.11
C PRO A 50 -7.56 43.61 -6.04
N GLY A 51 -7.79 43.53 -7.35
CA GLY A 51 -6.78 43.84 -8.37
C GLY A 51 -5.78 42.73 -8.68
N ALA A 52 -5.93 41.54 -8.08
CA ALA A 52 -5.13 40.37 -8.47
C ALA A 52 -5.39 39.99 -9.93
N LYS A 53 -4.33 39.55 -10.61
CA LYS A 53 -4.38 39.02 -11.99
C LYS A 53 -3.78 37.61 -12.00
N GLN A 54 -4.42 36.72 -12.75
CA GLN A 54 -3.90 35.38 -13.00
C GLN A 54 -2.52 35.46 -13.65
N ASP A 55 -1.59 34.66 -13.15
CA ASP A 55 -0.26 34.52 -13.74
C ASP A 55 -0.31 33.41 -14.79
N VAL A 56 -0.35 33.84 -16.06
CA VAL A 56 -0.49 32.95 -17.21
C VAL A 56 0.72 32.02 -17.36
N TYR A 57 1.92 32.50 -17.06
CA TYR A 57 3.13 31.69 -17.16
C TYR A 57 3.14 30.62 -16.07
N PHE A 58 2.78 31.01 -14.84
CA PHE A 58 2.68 30.12 -13.70
C PHE A 58 1.69 28.98 -13.95
N ASN A 59 0.46 29.28 -14.37
CA ASN A 59 -0.57 28.26 -14.59
C ASN A 59 -0.16 27.29 -15.71
N ILE A 60 0.34 27.80 -16.85
CA ILE A 60 0.78 26.96 -17.97
C ILE A 60 1.94 26.05 -17.57
N THR A 61 2.88 26.57 -16.76
CA THR A 61 4.01 25.78 -16.26
C THR A 61 3.52 24.66 -15.33
N LEU A 62 2.62 24.96 -14.39
CA LEU A 62 2.08 23.95 -13.47
C LEU A 62 1.35 22.83 -14.21
N GLU A 63 0.44 23.16 -15.14
CA GLU A 63 -0.34 22.16 -15.87
C GLU A 63 0.52 21.33 -16.82
N LEU A 64 1.54 21.94 -17.45
CA LEU A 64 2.47 21.21 -18.32
C LEU A 64 3.32 20.22 -17.52
N VAL A 65 3.81 20.63 -16.34
CA VAL A 65 4.57 19.75 -15.45
C VAL A 65 3.68 18.65 -14.89
N ASP A 66 2.45 18.94 -14.45
CA ASP A 66 1.52 17.93 -13.94
C ASP A 66 1.15 16.91 -15.03
N ALA A 67 0.87 17.37 -16.25
CA ALA A 67 0.61 16.49 -17.39
C ALA A 67 1.79 15.54 -17.66
N HIS A 68 3.03 16.06 -17.61
CA HIS A 68 4.24 15.25 -17.75
C HIS A 68 4.40 14.23 -16.61
N LEU A 69 4.23 14.65 -15.35
CA LEU A 69 4.34 13.77 -14.18
C LEU A 69 3.28 12.66 -14.18
N ARG A 70 2.08 12.94 -14.70
CA ARG A 70 0.98 11.97 -14.83
C ARG A 70 1.09 11.08 -16.07
N LEU A 71 2.07 11.33 -16.94
CA LEU A 71 2.23 10.70 -18.27
C LEU A 71 0.97 10.89 -19.13
N ASN A 72 0.38 12.09 -19.08
CA ASN A 72 -0.80 12.46 -19.83
C ASN A 72 -0.42 13.34 -21.04
N PRO A 73 -0.49 12.84 -22.28
CA PRO A 73 -0.16 13.63 -23.47
C PRO A 73 -1.12 14.83 -23.63
N ILE A 74 -0.58 16.05 -23.69
CA ILE A 74 -1.38 17.27 -23.78
C ILE A 74 -1.05 18.08 -25.04
N ASP A 75 -2.06 18.60 -25.72
CA ASP A 75 -1.87 19.53 -26.83
C ASP A 75 -2.06 20.99 -26.38
N LYS A 76 -1.79 21.92 -27.30
CA LYS A 76 -1.86 23.35 -27.02
C LYS A 76 -3.23 23.81 -26.50
N SER A 77 -4.32 23.32 -27.10
CA SER A 77 -5.67 23.71 -26.70
C SER A 77 -6.04 23.11 -25.35
N GLY A 78 -5.67 21.84 -25.09
CA GLY A 78 -5.84 21.19 -23.81
C GLY A 78 -5.09 21.91 -22.70
N LEU A 79 -3.83 22.29 -22.93
CA LEU A 79 -2.99 22.99 -21.95
C LEU A 79 -3.57 24.36 -21.58
N ILE A 80 -4.04 25.12 -22.57
CA ILE A 80 -4.70 26.42 -22.34
C ILE A 80 -5.97 26.24 -21.50
N SER A 81 -6.77 25.22 -21.82
CA SER A 81 -8.02 24.94 -21.11
C SER A 81 -7.78 24.53 -19.66
N LEU A 82 -6.79 23.67 -19.40
CA LEU A 82 -6.45 23.25 -18.03
C LEU A 82 -5.83 24.38 -17.21
N ALA A 83 -5.03 25.25 -17.85
CA ALA A 83 -4.40 26.38 -17.18
C ALA A 83 -5.41 27.49 -16.78
N ASP A 84 -6.67 27.37 -17.22
CA ASP A 84 -7.75 28.34 -16.98
C ASP A 84 -7.36 29.77 -17.39
N VAL A 85 -6.76 29.91 -18.58
CA VAL A 85 -6.32 31.20 -19.12
C VAL A 85 -7.04 31.54 -20.44
N PRO A 86 -7.25 32.84 -20.75
CA PRO A 86 -7.85 33.24 -22.01
C PRO A 86 -7.05 32.71 -23.21
N TYR A 87 -7.75 32.14 -24.20
CA TYR A 87 -7.12 31.39 -25.29
C TYR A 87 -6.04 32.18 -26.05
N SER A 88 -6.31 33.44 -26.41
CA SER A 88 -5.33 34.29 -27.10
C SER A 88 -4.07 34.56 -26.27
N THR A 89 -4.23 34.77 -24.97
CA THR A 89 -3.16 35.03 -24.01
C THR A 89 -2.32 33.76 -23.76
N GLY A 90 -2.98 32.62 -23.52
CA GLY A 90 -2.32 31.33 -23.34
C GLY A 90 -1.59 30.87 -24.61
N ASN A 91 -2.21 31.06 -25.77
CA ASN A 91 -1.59 30.75 -27.06
C ASN A 91 -0.31 31.56 -27.30
N ARG A 92 -0.32 32.86 -26.98
CA ARG A 92 0.88 33.71 -27.07
C ARG A 92 1.96 33.25 -26.09
N MET A 93 1.58 32.90 -24.85
CA MET A 93 2.54 32.44 -23.85
C MET A 93 3.18 31.10 -24.22
N ILE A 94 2.40 30.10 -24.62
CA ILE A 94 2.94 28.80 -25.05
C ILE A 94 3.88 28.96 -26.24
N THR A 95 3.52 29.81 -27.21
CA THR A 95 4.37 30.07 -28.38
C THR A 95 5.71 30.67 -27.95
N LYS A 96 5.68 31.65 -27.04
CA LYS A 96 6.88 32.24 -26.45
C LYS A 96 7.73 31.20 -25.70
N MET A 97 7.11 30.35 -24.88
CA MET A 97 7.83 29.30 -24.13
C MET A 97 8.45 28.24 -25.04
N ILE A 98 7.86 27.97 -26.20
CA ILE A 98 8.46 27.10 -27.23
C ILE A 98 9.68 27.81 -27.86
N GLU A 99 9.56 29.09 -28.24
CA GLU A 99 10.66 29.89 -28.80
C GLU A 99 11.84 30.02 -27.82
N GLU A 100 11.56 30.09 -26.52
CA GLU A 100 12.55 30.13 -25.44
C GLU A 100 13.12 28.74 -25.09
N GLY A 101 12.68 27.67 -25.78
CA GLY A 101 13.16 26.31 -25.56
C GLY A 101 12.69 25.67 -24.25
N LEU A 102 11.67 26.23 -23.60
CA LEU A 102 11.11 25.72 -22.34
C LEU A 102 10.11 24.58 -22.58
N ILE A 103 9.45 24.55 -23.73
CA ILE A 103 8.48 23.51 -24.13
C ILE A 103 8.98 22.79 -25.38
N THR A 104 9.01 21.46 -25.32
CA THR A 104 9.32 20.58 -26.45
C THR A 104 8.03 20.16 -27.16
N GLN A 105 8.06 20.16 -28.49
CA GLN A 105 6.95 19.67 -29.31
C GLN A 105 7.21 18.24 -29.77
N VAL A 106 6.35 17.30 -29.37
CA VAL A 106 6.45 15.89 -29.71
C VAL A 106 5.41 15.54 -30.79
N PRO A 107 5.80 14.95 -31.95
CA PRO A 107 4.86 14.59 -33.00
C PRO A 107 3.84 13.54 -32.53
N ARG A 108 2.57 13.69 -32.91
CA ARG A 108 1.49 12.73 -32.58
C ARG A 108 1.57 11.36 -33.30
N GLY A 109 2.55 11.15 -34.16
CA GLY A 109 2.58 10.02 -35.10
C GLY A 109 1.59 10.18 -36.26
N ASN A 110 1.73 9.36 -37.31
CA ASN A 110 0.86 9.32 -38.50
C ASN A 110 0.78 10.59 -39.38
N GLY A 111 1.82 11.44 -39.38
CA GLY A 111 1.89 12.58 -40.31
C GLY A 111 0.89 13.71 -40.02
N LEU A 112 0.26 13.72 -38.84
CA LEU A 112 -0.60 14.81 -38.38
C LEU A 112 0.23 16.06 -38.07
N LYS A 113 -0.26 17.25 -38.47
CA LYS A 113 0.39 18.55 -38.18
C LYS A 113 0.29 19.00 -36.71
N THR A 114 -0.36 18.20 -35.85
CA THR A 114 -0.57 18.54 -34.44
C THR A 114 0.47 17.85 -33.55
N HIS A 115 0.95 18.57 -32.55
CA HIS A 115 2.03 18.14 -31.64
C HIS A 115 1.49 18.05 -30.21
N PHE A 116 2.00 17.09 -29.45
CA PHE A 116 1.94 17.14 -28.00
C PHE A 116 3.00 18.08 -27.44
N LEU A 117 2.76 18.60 -26.25
CA LEU A 117 3.67 19.50 -25.54
C LEU A 117 4.23 18.75 -24.34
N GLU A 118 5.55 18.83 -24.18
CA GLU A 118 6.27 18.33 -23.01
C GLU A 118 7.15 19.44 -22.43
N PRO A 119 7.35 19.48 -21.10
CA PRO A 119 8.36 20.35 -20.54
C PRO A 119 9.75 19.91 -21.02
N SER A 120 10.60 20.88 -21.39
CA SER A 120 12.02 20.61 -21.64
C SER A 120 12.74 20.20 -20.35
N ASP A 121 13.90 19.56 -20.48
CA ASP A 121 14.78 19.27 -19.33
C ASP A 121 15.16 20.54 -18.55
N ALA A 122 15.31 21.67 -19.26
CA ALA A 122 15.60 22.96 -18.64
C ALA A 122 14.43 23.46 -17.77
N LEU A 123 13.19 23.39 -18.28
CA LEU A 123 12.00 23.77 -17.54
C LEU A 123 11.76 22.84 -16.36
N LEU A 124 11.91 21.53 -16.58
CA LEU A 124 11.72 20.52 -15.53
C LEU A 124 12.76 20.67 -14.42
N GLY A 125 14.04 20.86 -14.77
CA GLY A 125 15.12 21.11 -13.81
C GLY A 125 14.91 22.38 -13.00
N ALA A 126 14.51 23.49 -13.66
CA ALA A 126 14.18 24.74 -12.97
C ALA A 126 12.97 24.58 -12.03
N PHE A 127 11.94 23.84 -12.46
CA PHE A 127 10.77 23.55 -11.65
C PHE A 127 11.10 22.67 -10.44
N MET A 128 11.95 21.65 -10.61
CA MET A 128 12.44 20.81 -9.50
C MET A 128 13.21 21.63 -8.46
N GLN A 129 14.05 22.58 -8.90
CA GLN A 129 14.72 23.50 -8.00
C GLN A 129 13.72 24.39 -7.27
N TYR A 130 12.74 24.96 -7.97
CA TYR A 130 11.68 25.76 -7.36
C TYR A 130 10.88 24.95 -6.32
N ALA A 131 10.46 23.73 -6.67
CA ALA A 131 9.75 22.82 -5.79
C ALA A 131 10.57 22.47 -4.53
N THR A 132 11.88 22.23 -4.69
CA THR A 132 12.82 22.00 -3.58
C THR A 132 12.90 23.22 -2.65
N HIS A 133 12.92 24.44 -3.20
CA HIS A 133 12.89 25.67 -2.40
C HIS A 133 11.57 25.84 -1.68
N VAL A 134 10.43 25.63 -2.34
CA VAL A 134 9.08 25.67 -1.72
C VAL A 134 9.01 24.71 -0.54
N LYS A 135 9.47 23.45 -0.75
CA LYS A 135 9.60 22.44 0.30
C LYS A 135 10.45 22.94 1.47
N GLY A 136 11.64 23.47 1.19
CA GLY A 136 12.55 24.00 2.21
C GLY A 136 11.99 25.22 2.97
N HIS A 137 11.24 26.10 2.31
CA HIS A 137 10.57 27.22 2.94
C HIS A 137 9.45 26.77 3.87
N MET A 138 8.62 25.82 3.43
CA MET A 138 7.58 25.26 4.28
C MET A 138 8.16 24.55 5.51
N ALA A 139 9.22 23.76 5.32
CA ALA A 139 9.95 23.11 6.42
C ALA A 139 10.43 24.12 7.48
N LYS A 140 10.99 25.26 7.05
CA LYS A 140 11.46 26.33 7.95
C LYS A 140 10.32 27.08 8.63
N THR A 141 9.28 27.46 7.88
CA THR A 141 8.14 28.24 8.38
C THR A 141 7.31 27.47 9.39
N PHE A 142 7.19 26.13 9.22
CA PHE A 142 6.41 25.26 10.10
C PHE A 142 7.24 24.51 11.15
N GLY A 143 8.52 24.86 11.35
CA GLY A 143 9.23 24.57 12.60
C GLY A 143 10.18 23.35 12.65
N LEU A 144 10.69 22.84 11.52
CA LEU A 144 11.79 21.87 11.56
C LEU A 144 13.09 22.55 12.03
N ARG A 145 13.69 22.06 13.13
CA ARG A 145 14.97 22.59 13.64
C ARG A 145 16.11 22.28 12.66
N LYS A 146 17.17 23.11 12.72
CA LYS A 146 18.27 23.21 11.74
C LYS A 146 18.91 21.87 11.33
N GLY A 147 19.17 21.76 10.03
CA GLY A 147 20.48 21.34 9.51
C GLY A 147 20.51 20.02 8.72
N THR A 148 19.72 19.03 9.11
CA THR A 148 19.71 17.70 8.49
C THR A 148 18.30 17.19 8.14
N GLU A 149 17.25 17.68 8.81
CA GLU A 149 15.87 17.18 8.69
C GLU A 149 15.04 17.83 7.55
N ALA A 150 15.55 18.85 6.87
CA ALA A 150 14.83 19.50 5.77
C ALA A 150 14.68 18.58 4.54
N SER A 151 15.62 17.64 4.35
CA SER A 151 15.55 16.61 3.31
C SER A 151 14.53 15.51 3.62
N GLU A 152 14.18 15.33 4.90
CA GLU A 152 13.28 14.28 5.40
C GLU A 152 11.80 14.73 5.45
N TYR A 153 11.52 16.01 5.17
CA TYR A 153 10.16 16.50 5.09
C TYR A 153 9.42 15.81 3.93
N TYR A 154 8.30 15.14 4.20
CA TYR A 154 7.46 14.55 3.16
C TYR A 154 6.23 15.40 2.91
N PHE A 155 6.00 15.78 1.66
CA PHE A 155 4.90 16.66 1.26
C PHE A 155 3.57 15.91 1.35
N GLY A 156 2.89 15.97 2.50
CA GLY A 156 1.65 15.25 2.76
C GLY A 156 1.54 14.61 4.14
N GLY A 157 2.62 14.50 4.90
CA GLY A 157 2.49 14.21 6.33
C GLY A 157 1.73 15.36 6.99
N SER A 158 0.56 15.09 7.59
CA SER A 158 -0.04 16.12 8.44
C SER A 158 0.99 16.48 9.50
N TYR A 159 1.23 17.79 9.64
CA TYR A 159 1.99 18.48 10.69
C TYR A 159 2.55 17.58 11.80
N PHE A 160 3.84 17.77 12.11
CA PHE A 160 4.61 17.14 13.18
C PHE A 160 5.42 15.90 12.79
N ALA A 161 6.48 16.13 12.01
CA ALA A 161 7.72 15.44 12.34
C ALA A 161 8.02 15.77 13.81
N SER A 162 7.96 14.77 14.70
CA SER A 162 8.26 14.83 16.14
C SER A 162 7.23 15.49 17.10
N GLN A 163 5.93 15.21 16.99
CA GLN A 163 5.05 15.28 18.17
C GLN A 163 4.60 13.88 18.59
N ILE A 164 4.82 13.56 19.86
CA ILE A 164 4.30 12.33 20.49
C ILE A 164 2.79 12.41 20.42
N ILE A 165 2.15 11.53 19.63
CA ILE A 165 0.68 11.45 19.58
C ILE A 165 0.17 11.15 21.00
N SER A 166 -0.83 11.90 21.45
CA SER A 166 -1.40 11.80 22.80
C SER A 166 -2.16 10.47 22.99
N PRO A 167 -2.28 9.96 24.23
CA PRO A 167 -3.13 8.80 24.51
C PRO A 167 -4.61 9.10 24.21
N VAL A 168 -5.36 8.04 23.86
CA VAL A 168 -6.81 8.09 23.65
C VAL A 168 -7.52 8.55 24.93
N ARG A 169 -8.42 9.54 24.83
CA ARG A 169 -9.22 10.03 25.96
C ARG A 169 -10.59 9.34 26.00
N GLY A 170 -11.06 8.98 27.20
CA GLY A 170 -12.32 8.22 27.39
C GLY A 170 -13.60 9.02 27.10
N GLU A 171 -13.56 10.35 27.12
CA GLU A 171 -14.72 11.22 26.87
C GLU A 171 -15.14 11.26 25.38
N ASP A 172 -14.19 11.03 24.46
CA ASP A 172 -14.36 11.08 22.99
C ASP A 172 -15.27 9.96 22.43
N ILE A 173 -15.67 9.01 23.27
CA ILE A 173 -16.39 7.80 22.89
C ILE A 173 -17.84 7.81 23.40
N SER A 174 -18.28 8.85 24.10
CA SER A 174 -19.64 8.94 24.67
C SER A 174 -20.66 9.25 23.55
N GLY A 175 -21.46 8.24 23.15
CA GLY A 175 -22.54 8.39 22.14
C GLY A 175 -22.59 7.34 21.03
N LEU A 176 -21.60 6.45 20.91
CA LEU A 176 -21.56 5.39 19.87
C LEU A 176 -22.07 4.04 20.41
N SER A 177 -23.18 4.01 21.16
CA SER A 177 -23.59 2.84 21.96
C SER A 177 -24.23 1.70 21.18
N ASP A 178 -24.79 1.94 19.99
CA ASP A 178 -25.69 0.98 19.30
C ASP A 178 -25.25 0.57 17.89
N ILE A 179 -23.97 0.79 17.54
CA ILE A 179 -23.44 0.43 16.21
C ILE A 179 -23.06 -1.05 16.17
N LYS A 180 -23.55 -1.79 15.16
CA LYS A 180 -23.24 -3.21 14.93
C LYS A 180 -22.18 -3.38 13.82
N PHE A 181 -21.12 -4.10 14.14
CA PHE A 181 -19.96 -4.30 13.27
C PHE A 181 -19.86 -5.76 12.84
N LEU A 182 -19.65 -5.98 11.54
CA LEU A 182 -19.23 -7.25 10.96
C LEU A 182 -17.77 -7.11 10.50
N LEU A 183 -16.84 -7.81 11.15
CA LEU A 183 -15.40 -7.62 10.95
C LEU A 183 -14.67 -8.94 10.71
N ASN A 184 -13.41 -8.87 10.28
CA ASN A 184 -12.57 -10.05 10.11
C ASN A 184 -12.07 -10.57 11.47
N ASP A 185 -12.01 -11.89 11.60
CA ASP A 185 -11.44 -12.57 12.76
C ASP A 185 -9.91 -12.66 12.63
N ASP A 186 -9.23 -11.57 12.95
CA ASP A 186 -7.77 -11.52 13.07
C ASP A 186 -7.31 -10.81 14.36
N ASN A 187 -6.01 -10.89 14.63
CA ASN A 187 -5.43 -10.32 15.84
C ASN A 187 -5.65 -8.79 15.94
N TYR A 188 -5.71 -8.06 14.83
CA TYR A 188 -5.95 -6.61 14.84
C TYR A 188 -7.39 -6.31 15.28
N PHE A 189 -8.38 -6.94 14.63
CA PHE A 189 -9.80 -6.71 14.96
C PHE A 189 -10.18 -7.24 16.35
N ILE A 190 -9.56 -8.34 16.79
CA ILE A 190 -9.71 -8.82 18.17
C ILE A 190 -9.19 -7.79 19.16
N ALA A 191 -7.99 -7.24 18.93
CA ALA A 191 -7.41 -6.20 19.78
C ALA A 191 -8.27 -4.94 19.80
N MET A 192 -8.72 -4.49 18.62
CA MET A 192 -9.60 -3.34 18.48
C MET A 192 -10.92 -3.51 19.24
N ARG A 193 -11.57 -4.68 19.11
CA ARG A 193 -12.79 -5.01 19.86
C ARG A 193 -12.56 -4.97 21.38
N ASN A 194 -11.45 -5.56 21.83
CA ASN A 194 -11.12 -5.60 23.25
C ASN A 194 -10.86 -4.18 23.78
N MET A 195 -10.04 -3.40 23.10
CA MET A 195 -9.78 -1.99 23.41
C MET A 195 -11.09 -1.18 23.49
N TRP A 196 -11.99 -1.34 22.51
CA TRP A 196 -13.31 -0.69 22.50
C TRP A 196 -14.18 -1.09 23.69
N SER A 197 -14.09 -2.35 24.12
CA SER A 197 -14.84 -2.86 25.27
C SER A 197 -14.28 -2.31 26.59
N ASP A 198 -12.95 -2.25 26.70
CA ASP A 198 -12.22 -1.85 27.90
C ASP A 198 -12.38 -0.35 28.19
N PHE A 199 -12.26 0.52 27.17
CA PHE A 199 -12.41 1.97 27.32
C PHE A 199 -13.78 2.42 27.85
N ARG A 200 -14.79 1.55 27.77
CA ARG A 200 -16.16 1.88 28.17
C ARG A 200 -16.69 1.11 29.38
N ASN A 201 -15.85 0.30 30.05
CA ASN A 201 -16.22 -0.51 31.23
C ASN A 201 -17.53 -1.32 31.08
N ASP A 202 -17.86 -1.77 29.87
CA ASP A 202 -19.16 -2.38 29.55
C ASP A 202 -19.01 -3.64 28.70
N PHE A 203 -19.05 -4.80 29.37
CA PHE A 203 -18.95 -6.12 28.76
C PHE A 203 -20.08 -6.42 27.77
N GLY A 204 -21.23 -5.74 27.86
CA GLY A 204 -22.35 -5.91 26.92
C GLY A 204 -21.99 -5.54 25.48
N ARG A 205 -20.95 -4.73 25.27
CA ARG A 205 -20.54 -4.22 23.95
C ARG A 205 -19.70 -5.15 23.11
N LYS A 206 -19.14 -6.24 23.66
CA LYS A 206 -18.54 -7.30 22.83
C LYS A 206 -19.55 -7.90 21.85
N SER A 207 -20.84 -7.91 22.21
CA SER A 207 -21.96 -8.36 21.35
C SER A 207 -22.27 -7.44 20.16
N SER A 208 -21.59 -6.30 20.03
CA SER A 208 -21.70 -5.43 18.86
C SER A 208 -20.69 -5.75 17.77
N PHE A 209 -19.79 -6.71 18.00
CA PHE A 209 -18.75 -7.10 17.06
C PHE A 209 -18.89 -8.59 16.71
N ASP A 210 -19.34 -8.87 15.49
CA ASP A 210 -19.30 -10.20 14.92
C ASP A 210 -17.99 -10.34 14.13
N LEU A 211 -17.09 -11.21 14.62
CA LEU A 211 -15.81 -11.50 13.97
C LEU A 211 -15.93 -12.82 13.20
N LEU A 212 -15.63 -12.80 11.90
CA LEU A 212 -15.68 -13.98 11.03
C LEU A 212 -14.39 -14.15 10.24
N ARG A 213 -14.01 -15.40 9.97
CA ARG A 213 -12.89 -15.71 9.08
C ARG A 213 -13.20 -15.26 7.66
N LEU A 214 -12.18 -14.90 6.88
CA LEU A 214 -12.30 -14.36 5.52
C LEU A 214 -13.38 -15.00 4.62
N PRO A 215 -13.45 -16.33 4.44
CA PRO A 215 -14.49 -16.95 3.60
C PRO A 215 -15.92 -16.69 4.14
N ASP A 216 -16.10 -16.82 5.46
CA ASP A 216 -17.38 -16.60 6.12
C ASP A 216 -17.75 -15.11 6.15
N LEU A 217 -16.76 -14.23 6.31
CA LEU A 217 -16.92 -12.78 6.24
C LEU A 217 -17.43 -12.36 4.86
N TYR A 218 -16.84 -12.87 3.77
CA TYR A 218 -17.32 -12.56 2.43
C TYR A 218 -18.77 -13.01 2.21
N ALA A 219 -19.09 -14.25 2.59
CA ALA A 219 -20.44 -14.79 2.44
C ALA A 219 -21.47 -13.99 3.26
N ASN A 220 -21.11 -13.56 4.48
CA ASN A 220 -21.98 -12.73 5.30
C ASN A 220 -22.08 -11.29 4.79
N ALA A 221 -20.98 -10.67 4.35
CA ALA A 221 -21.01 -9.34 3.75
C ALA A 221 -21.94 -9.31 2.53
N ARG A 222 -21.80 -10.26 1.61
CA ARG A 222 -22.70 -10.41 0.46
C ARG A 222 -24.15 -10.55 0.89
N ARG A 223 -24.44 -11.39 1.89
CA ARG A 223 -25.80 -11.55 2.42
C ARG A 223 -26.33 -10.25 3.01
N THR A 224 -25.56 -9.60 3.86
CA THR A 224 -25.91 -8.34 4.54
C THR A 224 -26.27 -7.27 3.52
N PHE A 225 -25.46 -7.11 2.49
CA PHE A 225 -25.69 -6.14 1.43
C PHE A 225 -26.89 -6.52 0.55
N SER A 226 -26.99 -7.78 0.09
CA SER A 226 -28.04 -8.21 -0.83
C SER A 226 -29.43 -8.31 -0.21
N GLU A 227 -29.52 -8.74 1.05
CA GLU A 227 -30.79 -8.90 1.77
C GLU A 227 -31.24 -7.59 2.43
N LEU A 228 -30.46 -6.51 2.31
CA LEU A 228 -30.66 -5.23 3.01
C LEU A 228 -30.92 -5.46 4.51
N SER A 229 -30.23 -6.45 5.09
CA SER A 229 -30.48 -6.88 6.45
C SER A 229 -29.92 -5.82 7.40
N PRO A 230 -30.74 -5.12 8.20
CA PRO A 230 -30.29 -4.05 9.10
C PRO A 230 -29.51 -4.57 10.31
N ARG A 231 -28.96 -5.78 10.22
CA ARG A 231 -28.20 -6.45 11.29
C ARG A 231 -26.87 -5.76 11.55
N TYR A 232 -26.24 -5.19 10.52
CA TYR A 232 -24.95 -4.52 10.63
C TYR A 232 -25.01 -3.11 10.09
N ASP A 233 -24.29 -2.22 10.77
CA ASP A 233 -24.15 -0.80 10.43
C ASP A 233 -22.80 -0.53 9.75
N VAL A 234 -21.80 -1.33 10.09
CA VAL A 234 -20.44 -1.26 9.53
C VAL A 234 -20.01 -2.65 9.14
N VAL A 235 -19.54 -2.80 7.91
CA VAL A 235 -18.99 -4.05 7.39
C VAL A 235 -17.55 -3.81 6.98
N ALA A 236 -16.62 -4.59 7.52
CA ALA A 236 -15.25 -4.62 7.03
C ALA A 236 -15.18 -5.49 5.78
N ILE A 237 -14.69 -4.92 4.68
CA ILE A 237 -14.43 -5.67 3.45
C ILE A 237 -12.93 -5.73 3.18
N ASN A 238 -12.45 -6.85 2.64
CA ASN A 238 -11.09 -6.97 2.14
C ASN A 238 -10.92 -6.00 0.95
N MET A 239 -9.78 -5.33 0.84
CA MET A 239 -9.55 -4.30 -0.19
C MET A 239 -9.95 -4.72 -1.63
N PRO A 240 -9.66 -5.96 -2.11
CA PRO A 240 -10.03 -6.36 -3.47
C PRO A 240 -11.54 -6.54 -3.70
N TRP A 241 -12.36 -6.56 -2.66
CA TRP A 241 -13.81 -6.72 -2.80
C TRP A 241 -14.53 -5.40 -3.08
N LEU A 242 -13.83 -4.26 -2.99
CA LEU A 242 -14.44 -2.94 -3.11
C LEU A 242 -15.26 -2.79 -4.41
N GLY A 243 -14.65 -3.10 -5.56
CA GLY A 243 -15.32 -2.89 -6.85
C GLY A 243 -16.59 -3.69 -7.01
N GLU A 244 -16.66 -4.91 -6.45
CA GLU A 244 -17.87 -5.73 -6.49
C GLU A 244 -19.05 -5.02 -5.80
N PHE A 245 -18.84 -4.59 -4.56
CA PHE A 245 -19.90 -4.01 -3.74
C PHE A 245 -20.23 -2.57 -4.14
N ALA A 246 -19.22 -1.79 -4.55
CA ALA A 246 -19.41 -0.43 -5.03
C ALA A 246 -20.19 -0.39 -6.36
N GLU A 247 -19.86 -1.26 -7.32
CA GLU A 247 -20.54 -1.32 -8.63
C GLU A 247 -22.01 -1.75 -8.50
N ARG A 248 -22.35 -2.55 -7.48
CA ARG A 248 -23.73 -2.94 -7.17
C ARG A 248 -24.53 -1.87 -6.41
N GLY A 249 -23.92 -0.76 -6.02
CA GLY A 249 -24.60 0.28 -5.22
C GLY A 249 -24.90 -0.14 -3.79
N GLU A 250 -24.18 -1.13 -3.27
CA GLU A 250 -24.42 -1.72 -1.94
C GLU A 250 -23.71 -0.95 -0.81
N LEU A 251 -22.79 -0.04 -1.17
CA LEU A 251 -22.01 0.77 -0.23
C LEU A 251 -22.46 2.24 -0.28
N ALA A 252 -22.53 2.89 0.89
CA ALA A 252 -22.80 4.32 0.98
C ALA A 252 -21.56 5.14 0.56
N PRO A 253 -21.71 6.16 -0.31
CA PRO A 253 -20.65 7.12 -0.60
C PRO A 253 -20.25 7.92 0.64
N LEU A 254 -18.95 8.12 0.86
CA LEU A 254 -18.43 8.74 2.08
C LEU A 254 -18.01 10.20 1.92
N GLU A 255 -18.01 10.80 0.72
CA GLU A 255 -17.47 12.16 0.48
C GLU A 255 -18.12 13.22 1.36
N GLN A 256 -19.46 13.20 1.40
CA GLN A 256 -20.23 14.17 2.17
C GLN A 256 -20.04 13.94 3.67
N LEU A 257 -19.95 12.68 4.08
CA LEU A 257 -19.71 12.29 5.48
C LEU A 257 -18.30 12.68 5.96
N LEU A 258 -17.32 12.64 5.06
CA LEU A 258 -15.92 13.00 5.34
C LEU A 258 -15.69 14.50 5.51
N THR A 259 -16.61 15.34 5.03
CA THR A 259 -16.48 16.81 5.17
C THR A 259 -16.63 17.24 6.63
N ASP A 260 -17.49 16.55 7.39
CA ASP A 260 -17.78 16.85 8.79
C ASP A 260 -17.02 15.92 9.77
N ALA A 261 -16.47 14.79 9.28
CA ALA A 261 -15.77 13.83 10.11
C ALA A 261 -14.32 14.25 10.38
N ALA A 262 -13.80 13.90 11.56
CA ALA A 262 -12.40 14.13 11.95
C ALA A 262 -11.41 13.15 11.26
N ILE A 263 -11.61 12.88 9.97
CA ILE A 263 -10.72 12.05 9.15
C ILE A 263 -10.00 12.99 8.19
N ASN A 264 -8.67 12.99 8.25
CA ASN A 264 -7.85 13.71 7.27
C ASN A 264 -7.28 12.71 6.25
N PRO A 265 -7.83 12.63 5.01
CA PRO A 265 -7.33 11.74 3.97
C PRO A 265 -5.85 11.93 3.65
N LEU A 266 -5.34 13.16 3.82
CA LEU A 266 -3.94 13.48 3.50
C LEU A 266 -2.95 12.82 4.45
N ASP A 267 -3.38 12.45 5.66
CA ASP A 267 -2.54 11.75 6.63
C ASP A 267 -2.42 10.24 6.33
N PHE A 268 -3.19 9.71 5.39
CA PHE A 268 -3.07 8.33 4.93
C PHE A 268 -2.08 8.22 3.77
N HIS A 269 -1.39 7.09 3.67
CA HIS A 269 -0.60 6.78 2.47
C HIS A 269 -1.52 6.78 1.24
N PRO A 270 -1.24 7.56 0.17
CA PRO A 270 -2.21 7.78 -0.92
C PRO A 270 -2.63 6.49 -1.63
N SER A 271 -1.68 5.58 -1.86
CA SER A 271 -2.01 4.27 -2.44
C SER A 271 -2.92 3.43 -1.55
N VAL A 272 -2.83 3.58 -0.23
CA VAL A 272 -3.67 2.88 0.73
C VAL A 272 -5.04 3.54 0.83
N TRP A 273 -5.10 4.87 0.90
CA TRP A 273 -6.36 5.62 0.85
C TRP A 273 -7.17 5.29 -0.42
N GLY A 274 -6.48 5.26 -1.57
CA GLY A 274 -7.06 4.94 -2.87
C GLY A 274 -7.62 3.52 -2.97
N THR A 275 -7.23 2.58 -2.09
CA THR A 275 -7.86 1.24 -2.04
C THR A 275 -9.34 1.28 -1.65
N GLY A 276 -9.79 2.35 -0.98
CA GLY A 276 -11.19 2.59 -0.63
C GLY A 276 -11.97 3.41 -1.66
N ASN A 277 -11.35 3.77 -2.79
CA ASN A 277 -11.94 4.63 -3.81
C ASN A 277 -12.24 3.84 -5.10
N TRP A 278 -13.48 3.97 -5.59
CA TRP A 278 -13.99 3.36 -6.82
C TRP A 278 -14.65 4.43 -7.70
N LYS A 279 -14.20 4.56 -8.95
CA LYS A 279 -14.72 5.52 -9.95
C LYS A 279 -14.81 6.97 -9.43
N GLY A 280 -13.79 7.39 -8.69
CA GLY A 280 -13.69 8.72 -8.08
C GLY A 280 -14.42 8.87 -6.74
N VAL A 281 -15.13 7.84 -6.27
CA VAL A 281 -15.95 7.88 -5.06
C VAL A 281 -15.33 7.02 -3.95
N GLN A 282 -15.12 7.58 -2.76
CA GLN A 282 -14.69 6.92 -1.55
C GLN A 282 -15.85 6.16 -0.91
N TYR A 283 -15.74 4.84 -0.83
CA TYR A 283 -16.74 3.96 -0.21
C TYR A 283 -16.24 3.29 1.07
N GLY A 284 -14.94 3.30 1.32
CA GLY A 284 -14.35 2.64 2.48
C GLY A 284 -13.18 3.40 3.08
N ILE A 285 -13.05 3.35 4.40
CA ILE A 285 -11.92 3.94 5.13
C ILE A 285 -10.91 2.84 5.48
N PRO A 286 -9.64 2.93 5.06
CA PRO A 286 -8.63 1.94 5.43
C PRO A 286 -8.40 1.93 6.94
N LEU A 287 -8.60 0.78 7.56
CA LEU A 287 -8.37 0.61 9.00
C LEU A 287 -6.91 0.30 9.30
N TYR A 288 -6.36 -0.71 8.60
CA TYR A 288 -4.96 -1.09 8.72
C TYR A 288 -4.40 -1.48 7.35
N CYS A 289 -3.08 -1.34 7.21
CA CYS A 289 -2.35 -1.73 6.00
C CYS A 289 -1.31 -2.79 6.36
N THR A 290 -1.40 -3.95 5.74
CA THR A 290 -0.42 -5.03 5.91
C THR A 290 0.24 -5.37 4.59
N ILE A 291 1.48 -5.86 4.65
CA ILE A 291 2.30 -6.17 3.48
C ILE A 291 2.76 -7.62 3.60
N GLU A 292 2.77 -8.36 2.48
CA GLU A 292 3.30 -9.73 2.45
C GLU A 292 4.83 -9.63 2.45
N ILE A 293 5.47 -10.29 3.41
CA ILE A 293 6.92 -10.29 3.62
C ILE A 293 7.44 -11.72 3.75
N LEU A 294 8.76 -11.87 3.76
CA LEU A 294 9.43 -13.11 4.11
C LEU A 294 10.05 -12.97 5.51
N ALA A 295 9.60 -13.78 6.45
CA ALA A 295 10.24 -13.91 7.76
C ALA A 295 11.32 -15.00 7.72
N ALA A 296 12.46 -14.73 8.34
CA ALA A 296 13.59 -15.65 8.43
C ALA A 296 14.05 -15.83 9.87
N ARG A 297 14.49 -17.03 10.22
CA ARG A 297 15.09 -17.34 11.52
C ARG A 297 16.50 -16.79 11.60
N LYS A 298 16.63 -15.57 12.10
CA LYS A 298 17.89 -14.82 12.23
C LYS A 298 18.99 -15.68 12.87
N ASP A 299 18.66 -16.37 13.96
CA ASP A 299 19.59 -17.23 14.69
C ASP A 299 20.14 -18.38 13.85
N LEU A 300 19.35 -18.96 12.95
CA LEU A 300 19.78 -20.04 12.08
C LEU A 300 20.66 -19.55 10.92
N PHE A 301 20.29 -18.41 10.33
CA PHE A 301 21.06 -17.79 9.25
C PHE A 301 22.43 -17.31 9.75
N GLU A 302 22.48 -16.65 10.91
CA GLU A 302 23.73 -16.21 11.54
C GLU A 302 24.61 -17.39 11.97
N ALA A 303 24.04 -18.46 12.53
CA ALA A 303 24.81 -19.62 12.97
C ALA A 303 25.50 -20.37 11.82
N ARG A 304 24.97 -20.28 10.60
CA ARG A 304 25.52 -20.94 9.40
C ARG A 304 26.19 -19.99 8.43
N ASP A 305 26.26 -18.70 8.75
CA ASP A 305 26.77 -17.64 7.86
C ASP A 305 26.10 -17.65 6.46
N ILE A 306 24.78 -17.88 6.44
CA ILE A 306 23.98 -17.90 5.21
C ILE A 306 23.39 -16.51 5.00
N ALA A 307 23.54 -15.95 3.80
CA ALA A 307 22.93 -14.67 3.43
C ALA A 307 21.41 -14.78 3.32
N TYR A 308 20.70 -13.71 3.70
CA TYR A 308 19.24 -13.64 3.54
C TYR A 308 18.83 -13.62 2.06
N PRO A 309 17.81 -14.41 1.67
CA PRO A 309 17.38 -14.52 0.29
C PRO A 309 16.65 -13.26 -0.18
N LYS A 310 16.90 -12.87 -1.44
CA LYS A 310 16.29 -11.72 -2.12
C LYS A 310 15.56 -12.12 -3.40
N THR A 311 15.82 -13.33 -3.90
CA THR A 311 15.22 -13.88 -5.12
C THR A 311 14.53 -15.22 -4.86
N PHE A 312 13.68 -15.66 -5.80
CA PHE A 312 13.09 -17.00 -5.74
C PHE A 312 14.15 -18.10 -5.64
N ASP A 313 15.19 -18.04 -6.49
CA ASP A 313 16.27 -19.04 -6.49
C ASP A 313 17.04 -19.05 -5.16
N GLU A 314 17.35 -17.87 -4.61
CA GLU A 314 18.00 -17.74 -3.30
C GLU A 314 17.09 -18.26 -2.17
N THR A 315 15.77 -18.07 -2.29
CA THR A 315 14.79 -18.54 -1.31
C THR A 315 14.72 -20.06 -1.29
N ILE A 316 14.67 -20.71 -2.45
CA ILE A 316 14.73 -22.17 -2.55
C ILE A 316 16.07 -22.69 -2.02
N ALA A 317 17.18 -22.07 -2.40
CA ALA A 317 18.50 -22.49 -1.94
C ALA A 317 18.63 -22.41 -0.41
N ALA A 318 18.20 -21.30 0.20
CA ALA A 318 18.19 -21.12 1.64
C ALA A 318 17.25 -22.13 2.32
N ALA A 319 16.04 -22.33 1.80
CA ALA A 319 15.09 -23.29 2.34
C ALA A 319 15.64 -24.73 2.30
N ARG A 320 16.25 -25.14 1.18
CA ARG A 320 16.89 -26.46 1.03
C ARG A 320 18.04 -26.66 2.01
N ALA A 321 18.83 -25.61 2.29
CA ALA A 321 19.94 -25.70 3.23
C ALA A 321 19.49 -26.03 4.67
N PHE A 322 18.30 -25.58 5.06
CA PHE A 322 17.75 -25.82 6.40
C PHE A 322 16.75 -26.98 6.48
N HIS A 323 16.19 -27.43 5.36
CA HIS A 323 15.18 -28.49 5.31
C HIS A 323 15.76 -29.84 5.80
N ASP A 324 15.24 -30.32 6.92
CA ASP A 324 15.61 -31.57 7.57
C ASP A 324 14.36 -32.29 8.12
N PRO A 325 13.57 -32.91 7.23
CA PRO A 325 12.28 -33.49 7.59
C PRO A 325 12.41 -34.68 8.56
N LYS A 326 13.60 -35.29 8.68
CA LYS A 326 13.87 -36.36 9.64
C LYS A 326 13.79 -35.88 11.10
N ASN A 327 14.06 -34.60 11.32
CA ASN A 327 13.99 -33.94 12.61
C ASN A 327 12.79 -32.98 12.70
N GLU A 328 11.77 -33.18 11.84
CA GLU A 328 10.56 -32.34 11.76
C GLU A 328 10.86 -30.85 11.56
N PHE A 329 11.98 -30.54 10.90
CA PHE A 329 12.39 -29.17 10.61
C PHE A 329 12.33 -28.91 9.10
N TYR A 330 11.59 -27.89 8.68
CA TYR A 330 11.35 -27.63 7.26
C TYR A 330 11.93 -26.29 6.80
N GLY A 331 12.20 -26.16 5.50
CA GLY A 331 12.83 -24.98 4.93
C GLY A 331 11.91 -23.77 4.96
N ILE A 332 10.63 -23.94 4.60
CA ILE A 332 9.71 -22.81 4.46
C ILE A 332 8.23 -23.18 4.66
N ALA A 333 7.45 -22.28 5.27
CA ALA A 333 6.00 -22.34 5.34
C ALA A 333 5.33 -21.22 4.52
N TRP A 334 4.22 -21.55 3.83
CA TRP A 334 3.45 -20.65 2.97
C TRP A 334 2.01 -21.17 2.79
N ASN A 335 1.15 -20.45 2.07
CA ASN A 335 -0.25 -20.85 1.90
C ASN A 335 -0.42 -21.82 0.73
N GLY A 336 -0.64 -23.10 1.02
CA GLY A 336 -0.94 -24.11 -0.01
C GLY A 336 -2.40 -24.59 -0.01
N GLN A 337 -3.22 -24.18 0.96
CA GLN A 337 -4.61 -24.61 1.05
C GLN A 337 -5.43 -24.21 -0.19
N ARG A 338 -6.19 -25.18 -0.72
CA ARG A 338 -7.14 -25.01 -1.84
C ARG A 338 -8.09 -23.83 -1.61
N GLY A 339 -8.30 -23.02 -2.65
CA GLY A 339 -9.15 -21.83 -2.61
C GLY A 339 -8.35 -20.54 -2.39
N MET A 340 -8.92 -19.61 -1.61
CA MET A 340 -8.35 -18.29 -1.36
C MET A 340 -6.86 -18.28 -0.91
N PRO A 341 -6.39 -19.20 -0.04
CA PRO A 341 -5.00 -19.15 0.44
C PRO A 341 -3.96 -19.33 -0.67
N ILE A 342 -4.07 -20.39 -1.47
CA ILE A 342 -3.13 -20.65 -2.57
C ILE A 342 -3.30 -19.67 -3.74
N ALA A 343 -4.52 -19.20 -4.01
CA ALA A 343 -4.75 -18.15 -5.00
C ALA A 343 -3.97 -16.87 -4.66
N ASN A 344 -3.97 -16.47 -3.39
CA ASN A 344 -3.19 -15.31 -2.93
C ASN A 344 -1.69 -15.52 -3.08
N SER A 345 -1.17 -16.69 -2.69
CA SER A 345 0.25 -17.02 -2.90
C SER A 345 0.64 -16.91 -4.38
N PHE A 346 -0.17 -17.48 -5.28
CA PHE A 346 0.05 -17.37 -6.72
C PHE A 346 0.07 -15.91 -7.21
N MET A 347 -0.94 -15.11 -6.86
CA MET A 347 -1.01 -13.70 -7.26
C MET A 347 0.17 -12.87 -6.73
N PHE A 348 0.66 -13.17 -5.52
CA PHE A 348 1.81 -12.45 -4.95
C PHE A 348 3.13 -12.81 -5.61
N PHE A 349 3.31 -14.09 -5.94
CA PHE A 349 4.48 -14.52 -6.70
C PHE A 349 4.44 -14.00 -8.14
N LEU A 350 3.24 -13.88 -8.74
CA LEU A 350 3.06 -13.23 -10.03
C LEU A 350 3.41 -11.74 -9.97
N ALA A 351 3.01 -11.05 -8.90
CA ALA A 351 3.40 -9.67 -8.67
C ALA A 351 4.93 -9.50 -8.53
N ALA A 352 5.63 -10.46 -7.93
CA ALA A 352 7.10 -10.48 -7.88
C ALA A 352 7.76 -10.67 -9.25
N CYS A 353 7.01 -11.14 -10.26
CA CYS A 353 7.40 -11.20 -11.66
C CYS A 353 7.05 -9.93 -12.44
N ARG A 354 6.47 -8.91 -11.78
CA ARG A 354 5.97 -7.67 -12.39
C ARG A 354 4.83 -7.93 -13.37
N THR A 355 3.92 -8.84 -13.00
CA THR A 355 2.72 -9.21 -13.77
C THR A 355 1.54 -9.33 -12.81
N THR A 356 0.31 -9.19 -13.31
CA THR A 356 -0.91 -9.38 -12.51
C THR A 356 -1.93 -10.19 -13.31
N ILE A 357 -3.05 -10.56 -12.70
CA ILE A 357 -4.05 -11.46 -13.28
C ILE A 357 -4.84 -10.86 -14.46
N ILE A 358 -4.75 -9.54 -14.66
CA ILE A 358 -5.35 -8.78 -15.75
C ILE A 358 -4.32 -7.82 -16.35
N ASP A 359 -4.47 -7.49 -17.63
CA ASP A 359 -3.64 -6.47 -18.28
C ASP A 359 -4.01 -5.08 -17.78
N MET A 360 -3.12 -4.45 -17.02
CA MET A 360 -3.34 -3.14 -16.43
C MET A 360 -2.02 -2.43 -16.08
N PRO A 361 -2.04 -1.09 -15.93
CA PRO A 361 -0.88 -0.35 -15.46
C PRO A 361 -0.42 -0.82 -14.07
N LEU A 362 0.84 -1.26 -13.98
CA LEU A 362 1.44 -1.78 -12.74
C LEU A 362 1.96 -0.65 -11.83
N ARG A 363 1.07 0.29 -11.52
CA ARG A 363 1.29 1.44 -10.63
C ARG A 363 0.15 1.53 -9.63
N ASN A 364 0.45 2.05 -8.44
CA ASN A 364 -0.58 2.32 -7.44
C ASN A 364 -1.53 3.41 -7.96
N GLN A 365 -2.83 3.26 -7.69
CA GLN A 365 -3.85 4.20 -8.12
C GLN A 365 -4.45 4.94 -6.91
N GLU A 366 -4.75 6.22 -7.08
CA GLU A 366 -5.49 7.03 -6.10
C GLU A 366 -6.99 6.75 -6.14
N SER A 367 -7.47 6.26 -7.29
CA SER A 367 -8.85 5.85 -7.53
C SER A 367 -8.83 4.66 -8.47
N TRP A 368 -9.58 3.62 -8.14
CA TRP A 368 -9.74 2.46 -9.02
C TRP A 368 -10.89 2.69 -9.98
N SER A 369 -10.62 2.50 -11.27
CA SER A 369 -11.64 2.47 -12.30
C SER A 369 -11.22 1.46 -13.35
N PHE A 370 -12.13 0.58 -13.71
CA PHE A 370 -11.93 -0.41 -14.76
C PHE A 370 -13.06 -0.27 -15.77
N GLU A 371 -12.73 -0.54 -17.03
CA GLU A 371 -13.76 -0.75 -18.05
C GLU A 371 -14.56 -2.02 -17.74
N SER A 372 -15.62 -2.28 -18.52
CA SER A 372 -16.36 -3.53 -18.40
C SER A 372 -15.42 -4.73 -18.55
N PHE A 373 -15.69 -5.80 -17.81
CA PHE A 373 -14.79 -6.94 -17.73
C PHE A 373 -14.49 -7.56 -19.10
N GLU A 374 -15.44 -7.52 -20.05
CA GLU A 374 -15.26 -8.07 -21.41
C GLU A 374 -14.13 -7.38 -22.19
N LYS A 375 -13.75 -6.17 -21.78
CA LYS A 375 -12.63 -5.42 -22.36
C LYS A 375 -11.33 -5.61 -21.57
N LEU A 376 -11.39 -6.20 -20.38
CA LEU A 376 -10.22 -6.58 -19.63
C LEU A 376 -9.61 -7.85 -20.23
N LYS A 377 -8.30 -7.82 -20.43
CA LYS A 377 -7.56 -8.98 -20.91
C LYS A 377 -7.01 -9.74 -19.70
N LEU A 378 -7.40 -10.99 -19.52
CA LEU A 378 -6.79 -11.86 -18.52
C LEU A 378 -5.31 -12.12 -18.86
N GLN A 379 -4.48 -12.22 -17.82
CA GLN A 379 -3.04 -12.51 -17.90
C GLN A 379 -2.67 -13.67 -16.97
N ILE A 380 -3.41 -14.78 -17.05
CA ILE A 380 -3.20 -15.95 -16.19
C ILE A 380 -2.40 -17.02 -16.95
N ASP A 381 -2.65 -17.24 -18.24
CA ASP A 381 -1.87 -18.14 -19.09
C ASP A 381 -0.67 -17.41 -19.71
N THR A 382 0.38 -17.22 -18.91
CA THR A 382 1.61 -16.50 -19.29
C THR A 382 2.86 -17.27 -18.90
N GLU A 383 4.01 -16.94 -19.53
CA GLU A 383 5.31 -17.49 -19.13
C GLU A 383 5.64 -17.19 -17.65
N ASP A 384 5.28 -16.00 -17.17
CA ASP A 384 5.45 -15.63 -15.76
C ASP A 384 4.64 -16.53 -14.82
N ALA A 385 3.41 -16.85 -15.20
CA ALA A 385 2.58 -17.76 -14.42
C ALA A 385 3.17 -19.18 -14.38
N LEU A 386 3.76 -19.66 -15.48
CA LEU A 386 4.45 -20.95 -15.51
C LEU A 386 5.68 -20.95 -14.60
N GLU A 387 6.48 -19.87 -14.62
CA GLU A 387 7.62 -19.72 -13.71
C GLU A 387 7.18 -19.71 -12.24
N VAL A 388 6.08 -19.03 -11.92
CA VAL A 388 5.50 -19.02 -10.57
C VAL A 388 5.05 -20.42 -10.16
N ILE A 389 4.38 -21.18 -11.04
CA ILE A 389 3.99 -22.56 -10.76
C ILE A 389 5.21 -23.43 -10.45
N GLU A 390 6.29 -23.26 -11.21
CA GLU A 390 7.53 -23.99 -10.97
C GLU A 390 8.16 -23.63 -9.62
N TYR A 391 8.18 -22.33 -9.28
CA TYR A 391 8.60 -21.88 -7.95
C TYR A 391 7.74 -22.48 -6.83
N MET A 392 6.41 -22.49 -6.99
CA MET A 392 5.49 -23.08 -6.01
C MET A 392 5.75 -24.59 -5.84
N LYS A 393 6.02 -25.33 -6.91
CA LYS A 393 6.38 -26.75 -6.83
C LYS A 393 7.70 -26.96 -6.09
N GLN A 394 8.71 -26.15 -6.34
CA GLN A 394 9.97 -26.20 -5.58
C GLN A 394 9.77 -25.86 -4.10
N LEU A 395 8.88 -24.92 -3.78
CA LEU A 395 8.51 -24.64 -2.40
C LEU A 395 7.87 -25.85 -1.71
N VAL A 396 7.01 -26.62 -2.41
CA VAL A 396 6.41 -27.85 -1.86
C VAL A 396 7.48 -28.83 -1.39
N GLU A 397 8.56 -29.00 -2.15
CA GLU A 397 9.66 -29.93 -1.83
C GLU A 397 10.34 -29.64 -0.48
N VAL A 398 10.32 -28.38 -0.04
CA VAL A 398 11.00 -27.91 1.18
C VAL A 398 10.05 -27.51 2.30
N SER A 399 8.75 -27.74 2.12
CA SER A 399 7.70 -27.37 3.07
C SER A 399 7.27 -28.54 3.99
N PRO A 400 6.53 -28.24 5.07
CA PRO A 400 5.88 -29.27 5.89
C PRO A 400 4.96 -30.19 5.08
N PRO A 401 4.75 -31.46 5.50
CA PRO A 401 4.02 -32.45 4.72
C PRO A 401 2.53 -32.11 4.51
N ASP A 402 1.97 -31.23 5.34
CA ASP A 402 0.58 -30.77 5.29
C ASP A 402 0.39 -29.48 4.49
N ILE A 403 1.40 -29.05 3.72
CA ILE A 403 1.40 -27.76 2.98
C ILE A 403 0.17 -27.56 2.08
N SER A 404 -0.37 -28.61 1.48
CA SER A 404 -1.58 -28.55 0.64
C SER A 404 -2.86 -28.16 1.39
N THR A 405 -2.81 -28.13 2.72
CA THR A 405 -3.91 -27.72 3.61
C THR A 405 -3.53 -26.53 4.50
N MET A 406 -2.38 -25.91 4.25
CA MET A 406 -1.84 -24.84 5.08
C MET A 406 -2.43 -23.48 4.68
N ASP A 407 -3.04 -22.80 5.63
CA ASP A 407 -3.54 -21.42 5.53
C ASP A 407 -2.66 -20.42 6.32
N TRP A 408 -3.16 -19.19 6.41
CA TRP A 408 -2.49 -18.10 7.13
C TRP A 408 -2.27 -18.38 8.61
N GLU A 409 -3.12 -19.15 9.28
CA GLU A 409 -2.94 -19.47 10.71
C GLU A 409 -1.92 -20.58 10.88
N ARG A 410 -2.08 -21.66 10.10
CA ARG A 410 -1.21 -22.84 10.19
C ARG A 410 0.24 -22.50 9.86
N ARG A 411 0.50 -21.67 8.84
CA ARG A 411 1.87 -21.22 8.51
C ARG A 411 2.53 -20.44 9.64
N ILE A 412 1.78 -19.58 10.32
CA ILE A 412 2.26 -18.76 11.44
C ILE A 412 2.60 -19.66 12.62
N HIS A 413 1.76 -20.66 12.90
CA HIS A 413 2.04 -21.65 13.95
C HIS A 413 3.33 -22.44 13.70
N TYR A 414 3.56 -22.89 12.47
CA TYR A 414 4.82 -23.55 12.09
C TYR A 414 6.04 -22.68 12.37
N PHE A 415 6.01 -21.41 11.98
CA PHE A 415 7.11 -20.49 12.23
C PHE A 415 7.31 -20.21 13.73
N MET A 416 6.23 -19.92 14.46
CA MET A 416 6.25 -19.65 15.90
C MET A 416 6.73 -20.83 16.74
N SER A 417 6.38 -22.06 16.34
CA SER A 417 6.86 -23.28 17.00
C SER A 417 8.37 -23.51 16.82
N GLY A 418 8.99 -22.78 15.88
CA GLY A 418 10.40 -22.91 15.54
C GLY A 418 10.69 -24.08 14.60
N SER A 419 9.68 -24.67 13.97
CA SER A 419 9.79 -25.86 13.12
C SER A 419 10.14 -25.55 11.65
N VAL A 420 10.22 -24.28 11.28
CA VAL A 420 10.63 -23.85 9.94
C VAL A 420 11.66 -22.72 9.97
N SER A 421 12.54 -22.64 8.96
CA SER A 421 13.53 -21.56 8.86
C SER A 421 13.01 -20.28 8.21
N LEU A 422 12.06 -20.40 7.28
CA LEU A 422 11.47 -19.29 6.54
C LEU A 422 9.94 -19.37 6.59
N ALA A 423 9.27 -18.23 6.52
CA ALA A 423 7.82 -18.20 6.29
C ALA A 423 7.39 -16.95 5.52
N TYR A 424 6.54 -17.13 4.51
CA TYR A 424 5.78 -16.01 3.96
C TYR A 424 4.72 -15.59 4.98
N CYS A 425 4.61 -14.31 5.28
CA CYS A 425 3.62 -13.82 6.23
C CYS A 425 3.21 -12.37 5.96
N TRP A 426 1.99 -12.03 6.37
CA TRP A 426 1.53 -10.66 6.48
C TRP A 426 2.18 -9.98 7.68
N THR A 427 2.65 -8.73 7.53
CA THR A 427 3.22 -7.93 8.63
C THR A 427 2.31 -7.85 9.87
N MET A 428 0.98 -7.84 9.68
CA MET A 428 0.00 -7.81 10.76
C MET A 428 0.06 -9.09 11.61
N ARG A 429 0.30 -10.25 11.00
CA ARG A 429 0.43 -11.54 11.68
C ARG A 429 1.83 -11.78 12.22
N ALA A 430 2.84 -11.24 11.54
CA ALA A 430 4.25 -11.34 11.93
C ALA A 430 4.53 -10.75 13.32
N ALA A 431 3.74 -9.79 13.78
CA ALA A 431 3.89 -9.23 15.11
C ALA A 431 3.68 -10.26 16.24
N ARG A 432 2.91 -11.33 15.98
CA ARG A 432 2.74 -12.46 16.92
C ARG A 432 4.05 -13.16 17.24
N PHE A 433 5.04 -13.11 16.33
CA PHE A 433 6.35 -13.73 16.55
C PHE A 433 7.10 -13.12 17.74
N GLU A 434 6.92 -11.82 17.99
CA GLU A 434 7.60 -11.10 19.07
C GLU A 434 6.78 -11.04 20.36
N HIS A 435 5.45 -10.95 20.25
CA HIS A 435 4.58 -10.60 21.36
C HIS A 435 3.80 -11.78 21.97
N GLU A 436 3.55 -12.87 21.23
CA GLU A 436 2.84 -14.02 21.81
C GLU A 436 3.76 -14.85 22.70
N LEU A 437 3.32 -15.12 23.93
CA LEU A 437 4.06 -15.94 24.89
C LEU A 437 4.36 -17.36 24.39
N SER A 438 3.53 -17.88 23.49
CA SER A 438 3.72 -19.20 22.86
C SER A 438 4.83 -19.21 21.79
N SER A 439 5.30 -18.05 21.35
CA SER A 439 6.32 -17.93 20.31
C SER A 439 7.69 -18.38 20.82
N ARG A 440 8.26 -19.41 20.19
CA ARG A 440 9.63 -19.89 20.48
C ARG A 440 10.70 -19.14 19.70
N VAL A 441 10.29 -18.22 18.83
CA VAL A 441 11.17 -17.49 17.90
C VAL A 441 11.27 -16.00 18.22
N ALA A 442 10.68 -15.55 19.34
CA ALA A 442 10.76 -14.17 19.77
C ALA A 442 12.21 -13.67 19.82
N ARG A 443 12.45 -12.47 19.27
CA ARG A 443 13.76 -11.81 19.08
C ARG A 443 14.76 -12.57 18.20
N ARG A 444 14.31 -13.63 17.52
CA ARG A 444 15.13 -14.46 16.62
C ARG A 444 14.62 -14.40 15.17
N VAL A 445 13.87 -13.37 14.84
CA VAL A 445 13.29 -13.17 13.51
C VAL A 445 13.96 -12.01 12.80
N ALA A 446 14.30 -12.23 11.53
CA ALA A 446 14.60 -11.19 10.57
C ALA A 446 13.39 -11.02 9.64
N TYR A 447 12.92 -9.79 9.49
CA TYR A 447 11.86 -9.44 8.55
C TYR A 447 12.50 -8.98 7.26
N LEU A 448 12.18 -9.63 6.13
CA LEU A 448 12.77 -9.38 4.82
C LEU A 448 11.70 -8.90 3.84
N SER A 449 12.10 -8.08 2.87
CA SER A 449 11.26 -7.79 1.70
C SER A 449 10.88 -9.11 1.00
N PRO A 450 9.68 -9.19 0.38
CA PRO A 450 9.32 -10.37 -0.37
C PRO A 450 10.33 -10.58 -1.52
N PRO A 451 10.77 -11.83 -1.75
CA PRO A 451 11.69 -12.15 -2.82
C PRO A 451 11.17 -11.69 -4.18
N SER A 452 12.07 -11.14 -4.99
CA SER A 452 11.79 -10.71 -6.36
C SER A 452 12.19 -11.79 -7.37
N ARG A 453 11.59 -11.78 -8.56
CA ARG A 453 12.05 -12.62 -9.67
C ARG A 453 12.82 -11.81 -10.70
N ARG A 454 12.25 -10.68 -11.15
CA ARG A 454 12.82 -9.84 -12.22
C ARG A 454 13.46 -8.57 -11.69
N MET A 455 14.62 -8.22 -12.25
CA MET A 455 15.34 -6.94 -12.05
C MET A 455 15.67 -6.57 -10.58
N ARG A 456 15.57 -7.53 -9.64
CA ARG A 456 15.67 -7.27 -8.20
C ARG A 456 14.73 -6.16 -7.70
N ARG A 457 13.65 -5.88 -8.44
CA ARG A 457 12.63 -4.91 -8.03
C ARG A 457 11.62 -5.61 -7.14
N VAL A 458 11.56 -5.19 -5.88
CA VAL A 458 10.59 -5.70 -4.92
C VAL A 458 9.20 -5.18 -5.30
N SER A 459 8.24 -6.09 -5.37
CA SER A 459 6.81 -5.76 -5.45
C SER A 459 6.15 -6.42 -4.25
N ALA A 460 5.87 -5.62 -3.22
CA ALA A 460 5.35 -6.09 -1.95
C ALA A 460 3.85 -5.85 -1.88
N PRO A 461 3.02 -6.89 -2.04
CA PRO A 461 1.58 -6.76 -2.09
C PRO A 461 1.04 -6.15 -0.80
N VAL A 462 0.19 -5.14 -0.96
CA VAL A 462 -0.57 -4.52 0.12
C VAL A 462 -1.88 -5.26 0.31
N GLY A 463 -2.25 -5.45 1.57
CA GLY A 463 -3.56 -5.88 2.00
C GLY A 463 -4.04 -5.12 3.22
N GLY A 464 -5.20 -5.52 3.70
CA GLY A 464 -5.91 -4.83 4.75
C GLY A 464 -7.40 -4.82 4.49
N PHE A 465 -8.11 -4.12 5.36
CA PHE A 465 -9.56 -4.03 5.35
C PHE A 465 -10.02 -2.59 5.32
N LEU A 466 -11.15 -2.39 4.67
CA LEU A 466 -11.86 -1.14 4.58
C LEU A 466 -13.08 -1.21 5.49
N LEU A 467 -13.27 -0.21 6.35
CA LEU A 467 -14.54 0.00 7.04
C LEU A 467 -15.51 0.67 6.07
N THR A 468 -16.63 0.00 5.79
CA THR A 468 -17.67 0.47 4.87
C THR A 468 -19.01 0.57 5.57
N ILE A 469 -19.88 1.43 5.05
CA ILE A 469 -21.25 1.60 5.53
C ILE A 469 -22.19 1.05 4.45
N PRO A 470 -23.08 0.09 4.76
CA PRO A 470 -24.08 -0.40 3.82
C PRO A 470 -25.00 0.74 3.34
N SER A 471 -25.38 0.73 2.06
CA SER A 471 -26.17 1.82 1.45
C SER A 471 -27.59 1.95 2.01
N TYR A 472 -28.15 0.89 2.61
CA TYR A 472 -29.47 0.92 3.27
C TYR A 472 -29.49 1.67 4.60
N VAL A 473 -28.33 1.97 5.19
CA VAL A 473 -28.28 2.66 6.49
C VAL A 473 -28.77 4.10 6.31
N ASP A 474 -29.69 4.55 7.15
CA ASP A 474 -30.27 5.90 7.08
C ASP A 474 -29.17 7.00 7.17
N PRO A 475 -29.23 8.07 6.36
CA PRO A 475 -28.21 9.13 6.34
C PRO A 475 -27.88 9.76 7.69
N VAL A 476 -28.86 9.89 8.60
CA VAL A 476 -28.61 10.42 9.96
C VAL A 476 -27.73 9.45 10.74
N ARG A 477 -27.99 8.15 10.60
CA ARG A 477 -27.20 7.08 11.23
C ARG A 477 -25.82 6.96 10.59
N GLN A 478 -25.70 7.15 9.27
CA GLN A 478 -24.40 7.20 8.57
C GLN A 478 -23.46 8.27 9.17
N LYS A 479 -23.99 9.45 9.54
CA LYS A 479 -23.20 10.50 10.22
C LYS A 479 -22.70 10.10 11.60
N GLN A 480 -23.48 9.34 12.36
CA GLN A 480 -23.03 8.81 13.65
C GLN A 480 -21.94 7.74 13.46
N ILE A 481 -22.13 6.88 12.46
CA ILE A 481 -21.20 5.81 12.12
C ILE A 481 -19.86 6.37 11.61
N ILE A 482 -19.86 7.38 10.74
CA ILE A 482 -18.60 7.94 10.23
C ILE A 482 -17.79 8.59 11.36
N ASN A 483 -18.43 9.17 12.37
CA ASN A 483 -17.74 9.69 13.56
C ASN A 483 -17.14 8.57 14.40
N ALA A 484 -17.83 7.42 14.52
CA ALA A 484 -17.26 6.23 15.14
C ALA A 484 -16.03 5.73 14.37
N ILE A 485 -16.14 5.63 13.05
CA ILE A 485 -15.04 5.25 12.16
C ILE A 485 -13.88 6.24 12.30
N ALA A 486 -14.17 7.55 12.35
CA ALA A 486 -13.16 8.60 12.51
C ALA A 486 -12.33 8.42 13.78
N TRP A 487 -12.98 8.05 14.88
CA TRP A 487 -12.30 7.69 16.12
C TRP A 487 -11.51 6.38 15.99
N MET A 488 -12.08 5.33 15.38
CA MET A 488 -11.41 4.03 15.19
C MET A 488 -10.10 4.18 14.41
N VAL A 489 -10.13 5.07 13.42
CA VAL A 489 -9.01 5.33 12.53
C VAL A 489 -8.20 6.55 12.95
N SER A 490 -8.37 7.08 14.17
CA SER A 490 -7.63 8.25 14.64
C SER A 490 -6.15 7.92 14.87
N PRO A 491 -5.23 8.90 14.77
CA PRO A 491 -3.82 8.68 15.07
C PRO A 491 -3.59 8.11 16.48
N GLU A 492 -4.36 8.56 17.47
CA GLU A 492 -4.28 8.11 18.87
C GLU A 492 -4.70 6.65 18.99
N ALA A 493 -5.85 6.28 18.40
CA ALA A 493 -6.34 4.90 18.40
C ALA A 493 -5.36 3.98 17.69
N MET A 494 -4.85 4.38 16.51
CA MET A 494 -3.88 3.58 15.75
C MET A 494 -2.54 3.44 16.49
N LYS A 495 -2.04 4.50 17.15
CA LYS A 495 -0.81 4.42 17.94
C LYS A 495 -0.95 3.44 19.10
N GLU A 496 -2.10 3.42 19.77
CA GLU A 496 -2.35 2.46 20.84
C GLU A 496 -2.29 1.01 20.31
N HIS A 497 -2.80 0.74 19.11
CA HIS A 497 -2.63 -0.57 18.47
C HIS A 497 -1.15 -0.88 18.19
N VAL A 498 -0.39 0.08 17.66
CA VAL A 498 1.05 -0.12 17.41
C VAL A 498 1.80 -0.47 18.70
N LYS A 499 1.53 0.25 19.81
CA LYS A 499 2.10 -0.04 21.13
C LYS A 499 1.73 -1.43 21.65
N ASN A 500 0.52 -1.87 21.38
CA ASN A 500 0.02 -3.20 21.76
C ASN A 500 0.48 -4.33 20.81
N GLY A 501 1.49 -4.07 19.96
CA GLY A 501 2.12 -5.07 19.12
C GLY A 501 1.50 -5.23 17.74
N PHE A 502 0.88 -4.18 17.18
CA PHE A 502 0.30 -4.19 15.83
C PHE A 502 0.92 -3.10 14.93
N PRO A 503 2.09 -3.36 14.33
CA PRO A 503 2.89 -2.37 13.60
C PRO A 503 2.37 -2.10 12.17
N VAL A 504 1.05 -1.94 12.00
CA VAL A 504 0.37 -1.88 10.69
C VAL A 504 -0.56 -0.67 10.58
N ALA A 505 -0.01 0.54 10.66
CA ALA A 505 -0.77 1.77 10.51
C ALA A 505 -0.70 2.31 9.07
N PRO A 506 -1.84 2.66 8.44
CA PRO A 506 -1.87 3.23 7.09
C PRO A 506 -1.53 4.74 7.07
N ARG A 507 -1.34 5.35 8.26
CA ARG A 507 -1.11 6.78 8.44
C ARG A 507 0.36 7.14 8.54
N PHE A 508 0.73 8.26 7.91
CA PHE A 508 2.08 8.83 8.01
C PHE A 508 2.37 9.33 9.43
N SER A 509 1.42 10.02 10.06
CA SER A 509 1.57 10.50 11.45
C SER A 509 1.97 9.38 12.42
N VAL A 510 1.33 8.21 12.31
CA VAL A 510 1.61 7.06 13.17
C VAL A 510 2.94 6.40 12.83
N CYS A 511 3.27 6.28 11.54
CA CYS A 511 4.56 5.71 11.12
C CYS A 511 5.76 6.60 11.46
N ALA A 512 5.56 7.92 11.52
CA ALA A 512 6.59 8.91 11.86
C ALA A 512 6.74 9.13 13.39
N ASP A 513 5.84 8.60 14.21
CA ASP A 513 5.92 8.72 15.66
C ASP A 513 7.16 7.95 16.19
N PRO A 514 8.07 8.60 16.95
CA PRO A 514 9.27 7.94 17.45
C PRO A 514 9.00 6.73 18.36
N GLU A 515 7.90 6.72 19.11
CA GLU A 515 7.53 5.57 19.95
C GLU A 515 7.07 4.39 19.07
N ALA A 516 6.32 4.67 18.00
CA ALA A 516 5.93 3.66 17.02
C ALA A 516 7.15 3.05 16.31
N LEU A 517 8.09 3.88 15.85
CA LEU A 517 9.34 3.41 15.22
C LEU A 517 10.20 2.58 16.17
N ALA A 518 10.28 2.97 17.44
CA ALA A 518 11.03 2.22 18.45
C ALA A 518 10.36 0.91 18.85
N SER A 519 9.03 0.80 18.70
CA SER A 519 8.25 -0.33 19.20
C SER A 519 8.39 -1.62 18.36
N SER A 520 8.69 -1.51 17.06
CA SER A 520 8.72 -2.69 16.19
C SER A 520 9.63 -2.54 14.95
N PRO A 521 10.52 -3.51 14.68
CA PRO A 521 11.31 -3.56 13.44
C PRO A 521 10.46 -3.58 12.15
N ILE A 522 9.20 -4.02 12.24
CA ILE A 522 8.28 -4.10 11.11
C ILE A 522 7.92 -2.69 10.62
N VAL A 523 7.68 -1.73 11.52
CA VAL A 523 7.35 -0.34 11.13
C VAL A 523 8.47 0.26 10.30
N SER A 524 9.72 0.15 10.77
CA SER A 524 10.87 0.68 10.03
C SER A 524 11.11 -0.03 8.70
N MET A 525 10.80 -1.32 8.59
CA MET A 525 10.88 -2.04 7.32
C MET A 525 9.84 -1.51 6.33
N VAL A 526 8.58 -1.41 6.76
CA VAL A 526 7.47 -0.92 5.93
C VAL A 526 7.71 0.51 5.45
N ASP A 527 8.15 1.40 6.34
CA ASP A 527 8.49 2.79 5.98
C ASP A 527 9.59 2.83 4.88
N ARG A 528 10.64 2.02 5.03
CA ARG A 528 11.71 1.92 4.03
C ARG A 528 11.21 1.44 2.68
N MET A 529 10.30 0.45 2.67
CA MET A 529 9.69 -0.08 1.44
C MET A 529 8.75 0.95 0.80
N ALA A 530 7.99 1.70 1.61
CA ALA A 530 7.15 2.80 1.13
C ALA A 530 7.97 3.89 0.44
N ARG A 531 9.07 4.35 1.06
CA ARG A 531 9.98 5.36 0.47
C ARG A 531 10.62 4.92 -0.85
N LYS A 532 10.79 3.61 -1.06
CA LYS A 532 11.32 3.03 -2.30
C LYS A 532 10.25 2.71 -3.34
N ASN A 533 8.98 3.01 -3.06
CA ASN A 533 7.84 2.67 -3.91
C ASN A 533 7.74 1.15 -4.20
N GLU A 534 8.09 0.32 -3.21
CA GLU A 534 8.05 -1.14 -3.31
C GLU A 534 6.68 -1.71 -2.90
N LEU A 535 5.82 -0.90 -2.28
CA LEU A 535 4.46 -1.30 -1.86
C LEU A 535 3.52 -1.26 -3.05
N VAL A 536 2.80 -2.35 -3.32
CA VAL A 536 1.96 -2.49 -4.51
C VAL A 536 0.51 -2.85 -4.18
N THR A 537 -0.44 -2.10 -4.71
CA THR A 537 -1.88 -2.35 -4.56
C THR A 537 -2.51 -3.04 -5.76
N TRP A 538 -1.82 -3.08 -6.90
CA TRP A 538 -2.28 -3.69 -8.16
C TRP A 538 -2.15 -5.22 -8.20
N ALA A 539 -1.50 -5.85 -7.21
CA ALA A 539 -1.33 -7.31 -7.14
C ALA A 539 -2.67 -8.06 -6.94
N ARG A 540 -3.67 -7.38 -6.36
CA ARG A 540 -5.04 -7.86 -6.21
C ARG A 540 -5.99 -6.74 -6.62
N PRO A 541 -6.21 -6.55 -7.93
CA PRO A 541 -6.99 -5.43 -8.43
C PRO A 541 -8.45 -5.54 -7.95
N PRO A 542 -9.07 -4.46 -7.46
CA PRO A 542 -10.42 -4.51 -6.90
C PRO A 542 -11.50 -4.50 -7.99
N ILE A 543 -11.41 -5.38 -8.99
CA ILE A 543 -12.42 -5.53 -10.03
C ILE A 543 -13.66 -6.28 -9.50
N PRO A 544 -14.87 -6.04 -10.04
CA PRO A 544 -16.09 -6.71 -9.56
C PRO A 544 -16.03 -8.24 -9.59
N GLU A 545 -15.30 -8.80 -10.55
CA GLU A 545 -15.16 -10.24 -10.77
C GLU A 545 -14.01 -10.87 -9.95
N PHE A 546 -13.32 -10.08 -9.10
CA PHE A 546 -12.14 -10.54 -8.37
C PHE A 546 -12.39 -11.84 -7.59
N ASN A 547 -13.51 -11.94 -6.86
CA ASN A 547 -13.83 -13.14 -6.07
C ASN A 547 -14.06 -14.39 -6.93
N LEU A 548 -14.65 -14.23 -8.12
CA LEU A 548 -14.80 -15.32 -9.07
C LEU A 548 -13.43 -15.80 -9.57
N ILE A 549 -12.54 -14.86 -9.88
CA ILE A 549 -11.18 -15.15 -10.34
C ILE A 549 -10.38 -15.84 -9.23
N GLU A 550 -10.38 -15.28 -8.03
CA GLU A 550 -9.65 -15.81 -6.88
C GLU A 550 -10.10 -17.24 -6.54
N ARG A 551 -11.41 -17.51 -6.54
CA ARG A 551 -11.94 -18.86 -6.35
C ARG A 551 -11.47 -19.82 -7.45
N THR A 552 -11.56 -19.41 -8.71
CA THR A 552 -11.18 -20.26 -9.86
C THR A 552 -9.68 -20.57 -9.83
N LEU A 553 -8.84 -19.56 -9.60
CA LEU A 553 -7.40 -19.73 -9.41
C LEU A 553 -7.10 -20.65 -8.21
N GLY A 554 -7.81 -20.47 -7.10
CA GLY A 554 -7.60 -21.29 -5.90
C GLY A 554 -7.85 -22.78 -6.10
N GLU A 555 -8.71 -23.15 -7.05
CA GLU A 555 -8.96 -24.54 -7.44
C GLU A 555 -7.94 -25.03 -8.47
N GLU A 556 -7.75 -24.27 -9.55
CA GLU A 556 -6.89 -24.65 -10.67
C GLU A 556 -5.42 -24.73 -10.27
N ILE A 557 -4.93 -23.72 -9.55
CA ILE A 557 -3.53 -23.68 -9.09
C ILE A 557 -3.26 -24.80 -8.08
N HIS A 558 -4.22 -25.09 -7.19
CA HIS A 558 -4.10 -26.22 -6.29
C HIS A 558 -3.97 -27.54 -7.05
N ASP A 559 -4.81 -27.75 -8.07
CA ASP A 559 -4.77 -28.98 -8.85
C ASP A 559 -3.47 -29.12 -9.67
N ILE A 560 -2.90 -28.01 -10.13
CA ILE A 560 -1.59 -27.95 -10.81
C ILE A 560 -0.44 -28.30 -9.86
N VAL A 561 -0.45 -27.73 -8.65
CA VAL A 561 0.66 -27.87 -7.69
C VAL A 561 0.62 -29.23 -6.99
N PHE A 562 -0.56 -29.73 -6.61
CA PHE A 562 -0.69 -30.91 -5.75
C PHE A 562 -1.34 -32.12 -6.41
N ASN A 563 -2.20 -31.95 -7.42
CA ASN A 563 -2.98 -33.04 -8.01
C ASN A 563 -2.49 -33.48 -9.40
N GLY A 564 -1.30 -33.02 -9.82
CA GLY A 564 -0.66 -33.47 -11.07
C GLY A 564 -1.29 -32.92 -12.35
N LYS A 565 -2.14 -31.88 -12.27
CA LYS A 565 -2.66 -31.22 -13.47
C LYS A 565 -1.52 -30.52 -14.23
N PRO A 566 -1.38 -30.70 -15.56
CA PRO A 566 -0.36 -29.99 -16.33
C PRO A 566 -0.53 -28.47 -16.24
N ALA A 567 0.56 -27.74 -15.96
CA ALA A 567 0.53 -26.30 -15.67
C ALA A 567 -0.14 -25.48 -16.78
N GLN A 568 0.32 -25.64 -18.03
CA GLN A 568 -0.26 -24.97 -19.20
C GLN A 568 -1.77 -25.21 -19.33
N ARG A 569 -2.21 -26.45 -19.09
CA ARG A 569 -3.62 -26.81 -19.19
C ARG A 569 -4.42 -26.18 -18.05
N GLY A 570 -3.93 -26.22 -16.82
CA GLY A 570 -4.61 -25.64 -15.66
C GLY A 570 -4.75 -24.11 -15.76
N LEU A 571 -3.71 -23.39 -16.19
CA LEU A 571 -3.79 -21.94 -16.41
C LEU A 571 -4.81 -21.58 -17.51
N LYS A 572 -4.78 -22.31 -18.63
CA LYS A 572 -5.76 -22.13 -19.70
C LYS A 572 -7.19 -22.48 -19.28
N ASP A 573 -7.36 -23.55 -18.51
CA ASP A 573 -8.65 -23.92 -17.94
C ASP A 573 -9.17 -22.84 -16.99
N ALA A 574 -8.28 -22.23 -16.18
CA ALA A 574 -8.64 -21.11 -15.31
C ALA A 574 -9.20 -19.93 -16.10
N GLU A 575 -8.51 -19.46 -17.15
CA GLU A 575 -8.99 -18.37 -18.00
C GLU A 575 -10.33 -18.71 -18.65
N ASN A 576 -10.45 -19.91 -19.23
CA ASN A 576 -11.69 -20.34 -19.88
C ASN A 576 -12.87 -20.39 -18.90
N ARG A 577 -12.65 -20.89 -17.68
CA ARG A 577 -13.68 -20.97 -16.65
C ARG A 577 -14.12 -19.59 -16.18
N ILE A 578 -13.18 -18.67 -15.97
CA ILE A 578 -13.47 -17.28 -15.60
C ILE A 578 -14.30 -16.63 -16.71
N LEU A 579 -13.85 -16.69 -17.96
CA LEU A 579 -14.55 -16.10 -19.10
C LEU A 579 -15.95 -16.71 -19.32
N ALA A 580 -16.10 -18.02 -19.11
CA ALA A 580 -17.39 -18.70 -19.23
C ALA A 580 -18.37 -18.27 -18.12
N SER A 581 -17.90 -18.13 -16.88
CA SER A 581 -18.75 -17.70 -15.75
C SER A 581 -19.22 -16.24 -15.85
N ILE A 582 -18.51 -15.39 -16.61
CA ILE A 582 -18.88 -13.98 -16.78
C ILE A 582 -19.85 -13.78 -17.94
N ARG A 583 -19.82 -14.68 -18.93
CA ARG A 583 -20.75 -14.67 -20.08
C ARG A 583 -22.10 -15.32 -19.77
N ALA A 584 -22.19 -16.07 -18.67
CA ALA A 584 -23.39 -16.77 -18.21
C ALA A 584 -24.22 -15.86 -17.28
#